data_AF-A0A3C0C980-F1
#
_entry.id   AF-A0A3C0C980-F1
#
_cell.length_a   1.000
_cell.length_b   1.000
_cell.length_c   1.000
_cell.angle_alpha   90.00
_cell.angle_beta   90.00
_cell.angle_gamma   90.00
#
_symmetry.space_group_name_H-M   'P 1'
#
loop_
_entity.id
_entity.type
_entity.pdbx_description
1 polymer ?
#
loop_
_entity_poly.entity_id
_entity_poly.type
_entity_poly.pdbx_seq_one_letter_code
_entity_poly.pdbx_strand_id
1 'polypeptide(L)'
;MLRVKRIKCSELSPRSGELCRNFDAWISELSLKLDKDCVALLPRVESDGEYFNFLTKREGGCREFSSKELNPDQKEEFLKRSTVLLNFLDSKTPLSNPKLEVQRAYLSELIKSGSHVMVFDRGIPLLLPVETTQEESLKKAAVLPPVPPAHRGCLLPFLLGLLGLLLLLAVLWYFFLRPWPFEKNEVTVKDPPVSSEPVKTPAAEQEEEAVVPEPEDALKQKALEEEQQRLEAEKLKKQQEEQRVKAEQERQKKLEAERKAAELQKQQAKNAKPKCRVMREQGTLPKMVIAFDGSQSMLLDDVPGSSSRLAAAKSSARKLADHIDKNVEIGLVEINGCPTAKSRGFYTGIQRSALKGTISGINPMRYEGRTPLIDGLQQISKMTDGVNADAVGILISDGEDTCPATANLDVCQVARAIHRRQPRLKIHTILIGEDASQAACVARITGGKVFSPQNAHEIDAGLQSSGSEMKKVCDE
;
A
#
# COMPACT_ATOMS: atom_id res chain seq x y z
N MET A 1 3.69 14.31 28.05
CA MET A 1 3.10 15.33 27.16
C MET A 1 1.64 14.96 26.94
N LEU A 2 0.74 15.94 26.93
CA LEU A 2 -0.68 15.72 26.63
C LEU A 2 -0.88 15.65 25.12
N ARG A 3 -1.62 14.65 24.63
CA ARG A 3 -2.07 14.60 23.22
C ARG A 3 -3.37 15.39 23.08
N VAL A 4 -3.33 16.45 22.29
CA VAL A 4 -4.46 17.38 22.11
C VAL A 4 -5.36 17.00 20.92
N LYS A 5 -4.79 16.42 19.87
CA LYS A 5 -5.52 15.96 18.68
C LYS A 5 -4.79 14.78 18.04
N ARG A 6 -5.53 13.90 17.37
CA ARG A 6 -5.02 12.82 16.53
C ARG A 6 -5.79 12.85 15.21
N ILE A 7 -5.08 12.87 14.08
CA ILE A 7 -5.67 12.98 12.73
C ILE A 7 -5.06 11.89 11.85
N LYS A 8 -5.84 11.22 11.00
CA LYS A 8 -5.28 10.22 10.08
C LYS A 8 -4.43 10.89 9.00
N CYS A 9 -3.37 10.20 8.58
CA CYS A 9 -2.55 10.60 7.43
C CYS A 9 -3.35 10.79 6.13
N SER A 10 -4.51 10.14 5.99
CA SER A 10 -5.42 10.26 4.83
C SER A 10 -6.42 11.41 4.90
N GLU A 11 -6.62 12.01 6.08
CA GLU A 11 -7.59 13.11 6.30
C GLU A 11 -6.94 14.49 6.07
N LEU A 12 -5.61 14.58 6.20
CA LEU A 12 -4.84 15.80 5.95
C LEU A 12 -4.60 16.06 4.46
N SER A 13 -4.55 17.34 4.07
CA SER A 13 -4.08 17.74 2.74
C SER A 13 -2.65 17.24 2.50
N PRO A 14 -2.23 16.95 1.25
CA PRO A 14 -0.87 16.51 0.97
C PRO A 14 0.20 17.48 1.48
N ARG A 15 -0.07 18.80 1.39
CA ARG A 15 0.81 19.87 1.90
C ARG A 15 0.90 19.84 3.43
N SER A 16 -0.22 19.68 4.14
CA SER A 16 -0.24 19.57 5.60
C SER A 16 0.42 18.27 6.09
N GLY A 17 0.22 17.15 5.39
CA GLY A 17 0.87 15.88 5.69
C GLY A 17 2.39 15.91 5.46
N GLU A 18 2.91 16.78 4.59
CA GLU A 18 4.35 17.01 4.44
C GLU A 18 4.89 17.98 5.50
N LEU A 19 4.15 19.05 5.81
CA LEU A 19 4.47 19.98 6.89
C LEU A 19 4.57 19.27 8.24
N CYS A 20 3.64 18.36 8.54
CA CYS A 20 3.62 17.57 9.78
C CYS A 20 4.86 16.65 9.92
N ARG A 21 5.42 16.12 8.81
CA ARG A 21 6.63 15.28 8.85
C ARG A 21 7.89 16.09 9.16
N ASN A 22 7.92 17.35 8.72
CA ASN A 22 9.04 18.26 8.94
C ASN A 22 8.86 19.13 10.20
N PHE A 23 7.83 18.87 11.02
CA PHE A 23 7.42 19.83 12.05
C PHE A 23 8.42 19.97 13.19
N ASP A 24 9.13 18.91 13.59
CA ASP A 24 10.21 19.00 14.57
C ASP A 24 11.41 19.84 14.05
N ALA A 25 11.67 19.80 12.74
CA ALA A 25 12.67 20.68 12.11
C ALA A 25 12.20 22.14 12.10
N TRP A 26 10.91 22.39 11.87
CA TRP A 26 10.30 23.72 12.02
C TRP A 26 10.37 24.25 13.45
N ILE A 27 10.01 23.45 14.46
CA ILE A 27 10.12 23.82 15.87
C ILE A 27 11.59 24.14 16.23
N SER A 28 12.54 23.38 15.69
CA SER A 28 13.97 23.62 15.90
C SER A 28 14.43 24.93 15.26
N GLU A 29 14.09 25.18 13.99
CA GLU A 29 14.41 26.43 13.27
C GLU A 29 13.82 27.66 13.96
N LEU A 30 12.54 27.61 14.34
CA LEU A 30 11.88 28.71 15.05
C LEU A 30 12.50 28.96 16.43
N SER A 31 12.91 27.91 17.14
CA SER A 31 13.59 28.01 18.44
C SER A 31 15.01 28.62 18.37
N LEU A 32 15.62 28.69 17.18
CA LEU A 32 16.91 29.37 16.99
C LEU A 32 16.77 30.88 16.81
N LYS A 33 15.57 31.38 16.48
CA LYS A 33 15.33 32.78 16.07
C LYS A 33 14.29 33.51 16.92
N LEU A 34 13.38 32.78 17.56
CA LEU A 34 12.25 33.30 18.32
C LEU A 34 12.28 32.82 19.77
N ASP A 35 11.62 33.57 20.65
CA ASP A 35 11.50 33.19 22.05
C ASP A 35 10.67 31.92 22.23
N LYS A 36 11.00 31.13 23.26
CA LYS A 36 10.35 29.87 23.63
C LYS A 36 8.85 30.04 23.81
N ASP A 37 8.44 31.20 24.31
CA ASP A 37 7.05 31.57 24.50
C ASP A 37 6.26 31.71 23.18
N CYS A 38 6.89 32.23 22.13
CA CYS A 38 6.30 32.27 20.79
C CYS A 38 6.21 30.86 20.18
N VAL A 39 7.26 30.05 20.31
CA VAL A 39 7.28 28.66 19.81
C VAL A 39 6.26 27.78 20.55
N ALA A 40 6.00 28.04 21.84
CA ALA A 40 4.98 27.35 22.64
C ALA A 40 3.52 27.63 22.23
N LEU A 41 3.29 28.43 21.18
CA LEU A 41 2.02 28.53 20.46
C LEU A 41 1.77 27.30 19.57
N LEU A 42 2.83 26.60 19.15
CA LEU A 42 2.78 25.45 18.25
C LEU A 42 2.92 24.12 19.02
N PRO A 43 2.33 23.01 18.52
CA PRO A 43 2.45 21.68 19.10
C PRO A 43 3.81 21.04 18.77
N ARG A 44 4.11 19.91 19.41
CA ARG A 44 4.96 18.88 18.80
C ARG A 44 4.11 17.91 18.00
N VAL A 45 4.67 17.32 16.96
CA VAL A 45 3.93 16.42 16.04
C VAL A 45 4.71 15.12 15.89
N GLU A 46 4.13 14.04 16.39
CA GLU A 46 4.71 12.69 16.27
C GLU A 46 3.85 11.83 15.33
N SER A 47 4.48 11.13 14.38
CA SER A 47 3.79 10.22 13.47
C SER A 47 3.90 8.77 13.94
N ASP A 48 2.76 8.09 14.08
CA ASP A 48 2.70 6.65 14.37
C ASP A 48 2.54 5.78 13.10
N GLY A 49 2.71 6.40 11.92
CA GLY A 49 2.55 5.80 10.60
C GLY A 49 1.17 6.05 10.00
N GLU A 50 0.10 5.66 10.69
CA GLU A 50 -1.29 5.86 10.23
C GLU A 50 -1.86 7.24 10.62
N TYR A 51 -1.38 7.83 11.72
CA TYR A 51 -1.84 9.10 12.27
C TYR A 51 -0.68 10.07 12.55
N PHE A 52 -1.04 11.35 12.65
CA PHE A 52 -0.25 12.36 13.35
C PHE A 52 -0.88 12.66 14.72
N ASN A 53 -0.04 12.61 15.76
CA ASN A 53 -0.39 12.90 17.14
C ASN A 53 0.16 14.29 17.49
N PHE A 54 -0.74 15.22 17.80
CA PHE A 54 -0.39 16.58 18.20
C PHE A 54 -0.24 16.62 19.72
N LEU A 55 0.93 17.04 20.19
CA LEU A 55 1.38 16.90 21.58
C LEU A 55 1.78 18.26 22.15
N THR A 56 1.56 18.44 23.46
CA THR A 56 1.98 19.63 24.19
C THR A 56 2.50 19.30 25.59
N LYS A 57 3.27 20.23 26.17
CA LYS A 57 3.69 20.17 27.58
C LYS A 57 2.65 20.76 28.54
N ARG A 58 1.57 21.35 28.02
CA ARG A 58 0.47 21.91 28.81
C ARG A 58 -0.40 20.80 29.40
N GLU A 59 -1.02 21.10 30.53
CA GLU A 59 -1.89 20.21 31.29
C GLU A 59 -3.31 20.81 31.41
N GLY A 60 -4.28 19.99 31.80
CA GLY A 60 -5.70 20.35 31.88
C GLY A 60 -6.51 19.93 30.66
N GLY A 61 -7.81 20.24 30.68
CA GLY A 61 -8.71 19.99 29.56
C GLY A 61 -8.42 20.94 28.39
N CYS A 62 -8.58 20.44 27.16
CA CYS A 62 -8.51 21.26 25.95
C CYS A 62 -9.72 21.05 25.06
N ARG A 63 -10.22 22.14 24.45
CA ARG A 63 -11.29 22.12 23.46
C ARG A 63 -10.83 22.85 22.20
N GLU A 64 -11.28 22.39 21.04
CA GLU A 64 -10.97 22.99 19.75
C GLU A 64 -11.98 24.11 19.43
N PHE A 65 -11.45 25.25 18.98
CA PHE A 65 -12.20 26.44 18.57
C PHE A 65 -11.54 27.04 17.32
N SER A 66 -12.28 27.87 16.59
CA SER A 66 -11.68 28.81 15.64
C SER A 66 -11.00 29.96 16.37
N SER A 67 -9.94 30.53 15.80
CA SER A 67 -9.33 31.80 16.28
C SER A 67 -10.34 32.97 16.40
N LYS A 68 -11.48 32.89 15.70
CA LYS A 68 -12.58 33.88 15.77
C LYS A 68 -13.43 33.77 17.04
N GLU A 69 -13.40 32.62 17.72
CA GLU A 69 -14.25 32.26 18.86
C GLU A 69 -13.53 32.40 20.21
N LEU A 70 -12.29 32.91 20.20
CA LEU A 70 -11.49 33.16 21.39
C LEU A 70 -12.03 34.34 22.21
N ASN A 71 -11.99 34.21 23.54
CA ASN A 71 -12.27 35.31 24.46
C ASN A 71 -11.27 36.48 24.25
N PRO A 72 -11.63 37.74 24.55
CA PRO A 72 -10.79 38.91 24.27
C PRO A 72 -9.33 38.77 24.74
N ASP A 73 -9.12 38.41 26.01
CA ASP A 73 -7.78 38.27 26.62
C ASP A 73 -6.96 37.15 25.94
N GLN A 74 -7.61 36.03 25.62
CA GLN A 74 -6.99 34.90 24.91
C GLN A 74 -6.61 35.27 23.48
N LYS A 75 -7.46 36.08 22.83
CA LYS A 75 -7.28 36.57 21.47
C LYS A 75 -6.14 37.58 21.38
N GLU A 76 -6.01 38.49 22.35
CA GLU A 76 -4.92 39.46 22.39
C GLU A 76 -3.55 38.76 22.49
N GLU A 77 -3.38 37.85 23.46
CA GLU A 77 -2.11 37.13 23.64
C GLU A 77 -1.83 36.15 22.49
N PHE A 78 -2.86 35.54 21.89
CA PHE A 78 -2.74 34.75 20.66
C PHE A 78 -2.25 35.60 19.47
N LEU A 79 -2.86 36.77 19.25
CA LEU A 79 -2.48 37.70 18.18
C LEU A 79 -1.04 38.17 18.38
N LYS A 80 -0.68 38.62 19.58
CA LYS A 80 0.68 39.05 19.94
C LYS A 80 1.75 38.00 19.59
N ARG A 81 1.52 36.72 19.95
CA ARG A 81 2.48 35.64 19.64
C ARG A 81 2.47 35.22 18.17
N SER A 82 1.30 35.13 17.55
CA SER A 82 1.19 34.77 16.13
C SER A 82 1.77 35.86 15.22
N THR A 83 1.61 37.15 15.53
CA THR A 83 2.26 38.24 14.79
C THR A 83 3.79 38.14 14.81
N VAL A 84 4.41 37.74 15.93
CA VAL A 84 5.87 37.52 15.98
C VAL A 84 6.30 36.37 15.05
N LEU A 85 5.57 35.25 15.08
CA LEU A 85 5.80 34.12 14.17
C LEU A 85 5.63 34.52 12.70
N LEU A 86 4.55 35.25 12.37
CA LEU A 86 4.25 35.70 11.01
C LEU A 86 5.27 36.72 10.50
N ASN A 87 5.70 37.68 11.33
CA ASN A 87 6.74 38.64 10.94
C ASN A 87 8.05 37.93 10.59
N PHE A 88 8.41 36.86 11.29
CA PHE A 88 9.57 36.05 10.92
C PHE A 88 9.33 35.25 9.63
N LEU A 89 8.19 34.54 9.53
CA LEU A 89 7.87 33.70 8.36
C LEU A 89 7.66 34.50 7.07
N ASP A 90 7.17 35.74 7.14
CA ASP A 90 7.00 36.63 5.99
C ASP A 90 8.24 37.48 5.67
N SER A 91 9.24 37.49 6.57
CA SER A 91 10.50 38.22 6.33
C SER A 91 11.34 37.58 5.21
N LYS A 92 12.23 38.38 4.62
CA LYS A 92 13.20 37.91 3.60
C LYS A 92 14.47 37.29 4.20
N THR A 93 14.55 37.08 5.52
CA THR A 93 15.74 36.44 6.10
C THR A 93 15.73 34.94 5.77
N PRO A 94 16.78 34.37 5.14
CA PRO A 94 16.81 32.95 4.80
C PRO A 94 16.75 32.09 6.07
N LEU A 95 16.06 30.94 5.99
CA LEU A 95 16.06 29.95 7.07
C LEU A 95 17.43 29.26 7.16
N SER A 96 17.80 28.86 8.38
CA SER A 96 19.06 28.13 8.64
C SER A 96 19.03 26.74 7.99
N ASN A 97 17.85 26.10 7.96
CA ASN A 97 17.56 24.91 7.18
C ASN A 97 16.83 25.27 5.86
N PRO A 98 17.51 25.29 4.71
CA PRO A 98 16.92 25.69 3.43
C PRO A 98 15.83 24.73 2.92
N LYS A 99 15.76 23.49 3.44
CA LYS A 99 14.69 22.53 3.06
C LYS A 99 13.31 22.99 3.52
N LEU A 100 13.24 23.83 4.56
CA LEU A 100 11.98 24.35 5.10
C LEU A 100 11.42 25.54 4.29
N GLU A 101 12.25 26.21 3.48
CA GLU A 101 11.86 27.41 2.72
C GLU A 101 10.66 27.14 1.79
N VAL A 102 10.58 25.94 1.21
CA VAL A 102 9.47 25.46 0.35
C VAL A 102 8.12 25.47 1.10
N GLN A 103 8.14 25.20 2.41
CA GLN A 103 6.94 25.11 3.25
C GLN A 103 6.63 26.43 3.99
N ARG A 104 7.56 27.41 3.98
CA ARG A 104 7.49 28.65 4.78
C ARG A 104 6.21 29.46 4.52
N ALA A 105 5.92 29.72 3.25
CA ALA A 105 4.72 30.46 2.85
C ALA A 105 3.42 29.73 3.24
N TYR A 106 3.42 28.40 3.23
CA TYR A 106 2.25 27.59 3.62
C TYR A 106 2.05 27.59 5.14
N LEU A 107 3.12 27.45 5.93
CA LEU A 107 3.04 27.58 7.38
C LEU A 107 2.53 28.98 7.80
N SER A 108 2.99 30.04 7.11
CA SER A 108 2.47 31.40 7.27
C SER A 108 0.97 31.49 6.95
N GLU A 109 0.50 30.86 5.86
CA GLU A 109 -0.92 30.81 5.49
C GLU A 109 -1.79 30.14 6.57
N LEU A 110 -1.34 29.00 7.12
CA LEU A 110 -2.08 28.26 8.15
C LEU A 110 -2.11 29.00 9.50
N ILE A 111 -1.03 29.72 9.85
CA ILE A 111 -1.02 30.59 11.04
C ILE A 111 -1.94 31.80 10.85
N LYS A 112 -2.02 32.37 9.64
CA LYS A 112 -2.97 33.44 9.30
C LYS A 112 -4.43 32.99 9.28
N SER A 113 -4.73 31.76 8.85
CA SER A 113 -6.10 31.26 8.82
C SER A 113 -6.65 30.96 10.22
N GLY A 114 -5.78 30.50 11.13
CA GLY A 114 -6.14 30.25 12.53
C GLY A 114 -7.33 29.29 12.67
N SER A 115 -7.39 28.28 11.80
CA SER A 115 -8.56 27.40 11.64
C SER A 115 -8.76 26.46 12.83
N HIS A 116 -7.68 25.89 13.36
CA HIS A 116 -7.70 24.91 14.45
C HIS A 116 -6.91 25.42 15.65
N VAL A 117 -7.61 25.89 16.68
CA VAL A 117 -6.99 26.44 17.89
C VAL A 117 -7.50 25.67 19.12
N MET A 118 -6.59 25.01 19.84
CA MET A 118 -6.90 24.31 21.09
C MET A 118 -6.81 25.29 22.27
N VAL A 119 -7.92 25.54 22.95
CA VAL A 119 -8.00 26.42 24.12
C VAL A 119 -7.89 25.58 25.40
N PHE A 120 -7.12 26.09 26.37
CA PHE A 120 -6.91 25.50 27.70
C PHE A 120 -7.48 26.44 28.76
N ASP A 121 -8.11 25.90 29.81
CA ASP A 121 -8.91 26.69 30.76
C ASP A 121 -8.13 27.80 31.51
N ARG A 122 -6.79 27.72 31.56
CA ARG A 122 -5.89 28.75 32.12
C ARG A 122 -4.63 28.99 31.26
N GLY A 123 -4.70 28.66 29.97
CA GLY A 123 -3.52 28.64 29.10
C GLY A 123 -3.74 29.37 27.78
N ILE A 124 -2.67 29.96 27.28
CA ILE A 124 -2.62 30.61 25.96
C ILE A 124 -3.01 29.58 24.88
N PRO A 125 -3.84 29.93 23.87
CA PRO A 125 -4.32 28.95 22.91
C PRO A 125 -3.18 28.32 22.10
N LEU A 126 -3.32 27.05 21.73
CA LEU A 126 -2.34 26.27 20.97
C LEU A 126 -2.86 26.11 19.53
N LEU A 127 -2.14 26.68 18.56
CA LEU A 127 -2.50 26.61 17.15
C LEU A 127 -2.05 25.27 16.55
N LEU A 128 -2.94 24.57 15.85
CA LEU A 128 -2.59 23.42 15.02
C LEU A 128 -2.50 23.89 13.55
N PRO A 129 -1.30 24.12 12.97
CA PRO A 129 -1.16 24.54 11.59
C PRO A 129 -1.32 23.33 10.66
N VAL A 130 -2.57 22.94 10.45
CA VAL A 130 -3.00 21.85 9.57
C VAL A 130 -4.22 22.25 8.76
N GLU A 131 -4.47 21.50 7.70
CA GLU A 131 -5.60 21.65 6.80
C GLU A 131 -6.02 20.25 6.33
N THR A 132 -7.31 19.96 6.39
CA THR A 132 -7.89 18.70 5.91
C THR A 132 -8.09 18.71 4.39
N THR A 133 -8.23 17.53 3.80
CA THR A 133 -8.55 17.39 2.37
C THR A 133 -9.88 18.06 1.99
N GLN A 134 -10.84 18.09 2.92
CA GLN A 134 -12.13 18.77 2.73
C GLN A 134 -11.96 20.29 2.73
N GLU A 135 -11.18 20.86 3.64
CA GLU A 135 -10.90 22.30 3.70
C GLU A 135 -10.10 22.79 2.49
N GLU A 136 -9.09 22.01 2.05
CA GLU A 136 -8.33 22.31 0.83
C GLU A 136 -9.25 22.30 -0.41
N SER A 137 -10.20 21.36 -0.48
CA SER A 137 -11.20 21.29 -1.55
C SER A 137 -12.15 22.49 -1.53
N LEU A 138 -12.63 22.90 -0.35
CA LEU A 138 -13.49 24.08 -0.18
C LEU A 138 -12.77 25.38 -0.55
N LYS A 139 -11.48 25.55 -0.17
CA LYS A 139 -10.66 26.68 -0.63
C LYS A 139 -10.50 26.68 -2.14
N LYS A 140 -10.20 25.54 -2.77
CA LYS A 140 -10.07 25.44 -4.24
C LYS A 140 -11.38 25.73 -4.96
N ALA A 141 -12.53 25.33 -4.40
CA ALA A 141 -13.84 25.65 -4.95
C ALA A 141 -14.20 27.14 -4.81
N ALA A 142 -13.69 27.83 -3.78
CA ALA A 142 -13.87 29.28 -3.61
C ALA A 142 -13.00 30.12 -4.56
N VAL A 143 -11.91 29.58 -5.09
CA VAL A 143 -11.10 30.20 -6.15
C VAL A 143 -11.72 29.88 -7.51
N LEU A 144 -12.70 30.69 -7.91
CA LEU A 144 -13.29 30.62 -9.25
C LEU A 144 -12.18 30.67 -10.33
N PRO A 145 -12.21 29.80 -11.36
CA PRO A 145 -11.25 29.87 -12.45
C PRO A 145 -11.43 31.19 -13.23
N PRO A 146 -10.35 31.79 -13.76
CA PRO A 146 -10.45 33.02 -14.53
C PRO A 146 -11.34 32.80 -15.75
N VAL A 147 -12.35 33.67 -15.90
CA VAL A 147 -13.23 33.69 -17.08
C VAL A 147 -12.36 33.86 -18.32
N PRO A 148 -12.37 32.92 -19.29
CA PRO A 148 -11.57 33.06 -20.50
C PRO A 148 -12.04 34.30 -21.29
N PRO A 149 -11.13 35.07 -21.91
CA PRO A 149 -11.52 36.23 -22.69
C PRO A 149 -12.45 35.80 -23.82
N ALA A 150 -13.58 36.50 -23.95
CA ALA A 150 -14.60 36.18 -24.93
C ALA A 150 -14.06 36.35 -26.36
N HIS A 151 -13.59 35.25 -26.97
CA HIS A 151 -13.35 35.19 -28.39
C HIS A 151 -14.65 35.53 -29.11
N ARG A 152 -14.67 36.67 -29.81
CA ARG A 152 -15.73 37.01 -30.77
C ARG A 152 -15.63 36.05 -31.96
N GLY A 153 -16.23 34.87 -31.78
CA GLY A 153 -16.24 33.80 -32.76
C GLY A 153 -16.99 34.21 -34.02
N CYS A 154 -16.27 34.30 -35.14
CA CYS A 154 -16.88 34.45 -36.44
C CYS A 154 -17.67 33.17 -36.78
N LEU A 155 -18.99 33.27 -36.93
CA LEU A 155 -19.90 32.13 -37.22
C LEU A 155 -19.77 31.56 -38.65
N LEU A 156 -19.01 32.23 -39.51
CA LEU A 156 -18.88 31.94 -40.93
C LEU A 156 -18.43 30.49 -41.29
N PRO A 157 -17.42 29.87 -40.64
CA PRO A 157 -16.95 28.54 -41.05
C PRO A 157 -17.95 27.43 -40.69
N PHE A 158 -18.74 27.62 -39.62
CA PHE A 158 -19.76 26.65 -39.20
C PHE A 158 -20.96 26.66 -40.16
N LEU A 159 -21.37 27.86 -40.62
CA LEU A 159 -22.40 28.02 -41.65
C LEU A 159 -21.97 27.45 -43.02
N LEU A 160 -20.71 27.65 -43.42
CA LEU A 160 -20.16 27.05 -44.65
C LEU A 160 -20.13 25.52 -44.58
N GLY A 161 -19.74 24.94 -43.43
CA GLY A 161 -19.79 23.49 -43.22
C GLY A 161 -21.21 22.91 -43.30
N LEU A 162 -22.19 23.59 -42.70
CA LEU A 162 -23.60 23.19 -42.75
C LEU A 162 -24.16 23.24 -44.18
N LEU A 163 -23.83 24.29 -44.95
CA LEU A 163 -24.26 24.43 -46.34
C LEU A 163 -23.69 23.31 -47.23
N GLY A 164 -22.42 22.95 -47.03
CA GLY A 164 -21.79 21.83 -47.74
C GLY A 164 -22.46 20.48 -47.45
N LEU A 165 -22.82 20.23 -46.19
CA LEU A 165 -23.55 19.02 -45.79
C LEU A 165 -24.93 18.94 -46.44
N LEU A 166 -25.69 20.05 -46.46
CA LEU A 166 -27.03 20.11 -47.06
C LEU A 166 -27.01 19.89 -48.57
N LEU A 167 -26.02 20.44 -49.29
CA LEU A 167 -25.84 20.18 -50.71
C LEU A 167 -25.52 18.71 -50.99
N LEU A 168 -24.67 18.08 -50.18
CA LEU A 168 -24.32 16.67 -50.32
C LEU A 168 -25.54 15.76 -50.09
N LEU A 169 -26.36 16.06 -49.07
CA LEU A 169 -27.63 15.37 -48.83
C LEU A 169 -28.64 15.56 -49.98
N ALA A 170 -28.71 16.75 -50.58
CA ALA A 170 -29.59 17.01 -51.72
C ALA A 170 -29.17 16.22 -52.98
N VAL A 171 -27.86 16.08 -53.23
CA VAL A 171 -27.32 15.25 -54.32
C VAL A 171 -27.62 13.77 -54.09
N LEU A 172 -27.42 13.27 -52.86
CA LEU A 172 -27.79 11.89 -52.50
C LEU A 172 -29.28 11.63 -52.67
N TRP A 173 -30.14 12.55 -52.22
CA TRP A 173 -31.59 12.45 -52.40
C TRP A 173 -31.98 12.42 -53.89
N TYR A 174 -31.38 13.27 -54.72
CA TYR A 174 -31.66 13.30 -56.16
C TYR A 174 -31.28 12.00 -56.89
N PHE A 175 -30.18 11.34 -56.49
CA PHE A 175 -29.70 10.12 -57.14
C PHE A 175 -30.30 8.82 -56.59
N PHE A 176 -30.61 8.72 -55.29
CA PHE A 176 -31.08 7.47 -54.68
C PHE A 176 -32.59 7.35 -54.51
N LEU A 177 -33.36 8.44 -54.59
CA LEU A 177 -34.79 8.46 -54.23
C LEU A 177 -35.74 8.82 -55.39
N ARG A 178 -35.35 8.53 -56.65
CA ARG A 178 -36.29 8.47 -57.78
C ARG A 178 -36.81 7.03 -57.97
N PRO A 179 -38.10 6.73 -57.71
CA PRO A 179 -38.68 5.45 -58.04
C PRO A 179 -39.08 5.40 -59.53
N TRP A 180 -38.71 4.33 -60.21
CA TRP A 180 -39.36 3.89 -61.46
C TRP A 180 -40.53 2.94 -61.08
N PRO A 181 -41.65 2.90 -61.83
CA PRO A 181 -42.89 2.29 -61.36
C PRO A 181 -43.00 0.77 -61.65
N PHE A 182 -44.22 0.24 -61.42
CA PHE A 182 -44.72 -1.14 -61.61
C PHE A 182 -44.58 -2.08 -60.39
N GLU A 183 -45.61 -2.85 -60.00
CA GLU A 183 -47.05 -2.78 -60.30
C GLU A 183 -47.87 -3.43 -59.16
N LYS A 184 -49.20 -3.33 -59.21
CA LYS A 184 -50.12 -3.82 -58.18
C LYS A 184 -50.33 -5.34 -58.25
N ASN A 185 -50.72 -5.94 -57.12
CA ASN A 185 -52.03 -6.59 -56.89
C ASN A 185 -52.00 -7.21 -55.46
N GLU A 186 -52.93 -6.86 -54.55
CA GLU A 186 -54.27 -7.45 -54.40
C GLU A 186 -54.22 -8.95 -53.98
N VAL A 187 -55.00 -9.47 -53.01
CA VAL A 187 -56.25 -8.96 -52.44
C VAL A 187 -56.58 -9.56 -51.04
N THR A 188 -56.96 -8.70 -50.09
CA THR A 188 -58.03 -8.85 -49.05
C THR A 188 -58.16 -10.12 -48.16
N VAL A 189 -58.13 -10.01 -46.81
CA VAL A 189 -59.27 -9.78 -45.86
C VAL A 189 -59.71 -11.05 -45.12
N LYS A 190 -59.66 -11.09 -43.77
CA LYS A 190 -60.80 -10.84 -42.84
C LYS A 190 -60.42 -11.15 -41.38
N ASP A 191 -60.82 -10.25 -40.46
CA ASP A 191 -60.75 -10.40 -39.00
C ASP A 191 -61.97 -11.23 -38.46
N PRO A 192 -62.32 -11.21 -37.15
CA PRO A 192 -61.76 -11.95 -36.00
C PRO A 192 -62.91 -12.79 -35.34
N PRO A 193 -63.29 -12.79 -34.02
CA PRO A 193 -62.58 -12.63 -32.72
C PRO A 193 -62.96 -13.65 -31.58
N VAL A 194 -62.20 -13.62 -30.47
CA VAL A 194 -62.58 -13.64 -29.02
C VAL A 194 -63.60 -14.67 -28.43
N SER A 195 -63.23 -15.31 -27.29
CA SER A 195 -63.98 -15.40 -26.00
C SER A 195 -63.25 -16.33 -24.98
N SER A 196 -62.66 -15.84 -23.88
CA SER A 196 -63.18 -15.71 -22.49
C SER A 196 -63.65 -16.99 -21.72
N GLU A 197 -63.12 -17.13 -20.49
CA GLU A 197 -63.48 -18.02 -19.36
C GLU A 197 -64.88 -17.67 -18.75
N PRO A 198 -65.43 -18.23 -17.62
CA PRO A 198 -64.83 -19.10 -16.57
C PRO A 198 -65.73 -20.17 -15.83
N VAL A 199 -65.09 -20.92 -14.91
CA VAL A 199 -65.56 -21.50 -13.61
C VAL A 199 -66.96 -22.13 -13.44
N LYS A 200 -67.02 -23.36 -12.87
CA LYS A 200 -67.98 -23.76 -11.80
C LYS A 200 -67.69 -25.13 -11.10
N THR A 201 -68.22 -25.23 -9.88
CA THR A 201 -68.44 -26.39 -8.96
C THR A 201 -69.71 -26.02 -8.14
N PRO A 202 -70.33 -26.84 -7.24
CA PRO A 202 -70.05 -28.19 -6.74
C PRO A 202 -71.31 -29.13 -6.64
N ALA A 203 -71.28 -30.12 -5.73
CA ALA A 203 -72.38 -30.96 -5.19
C ALA A 203 -72.87 -32.14 -6.06
N ALA A 204 -73.35 -33.29 -5.53
CA ALA A 204 -73.28 -33.94 -4.19
C ALA A 204 -73.88 -35.37 -4.32
N GLU A 205 -73.61 -36.30 -3.39
CA GLU A 205 -74.59 -37.34 -2.95
C GLU A 205 -74.10 -38.15 -1.72
N GLN A 206 -75.06 -38.78 -1.03
CA GLN A 206 -74.91 -39.57 0.22
C GLN A 206 -75.33 -41.03 -0.05
N GLU A 207 -74.85 -42.01 0.75
CA GLU A 207 -75.44 -43.35 0.77
C GLU A 207 -75.27 -44.07 2.13
N GLU A 208 -76.30 -44.83 2.52
CA GLU A 208 -76.66 -45.29 3.89
C GLU A 208 -77.49 -46.62 3.78
N GLU A 209 -77.50 -47.60 4.69
CA GLU A 209 -76.83 -47.86 5.99
C GLU A 209 -76.73 -49.40 6.22
N ALA A 210 -75.73 -49.91 6.98
CA ALA A 210 -75.75 -51.29 7.51
C ALA A 210 -74.74 -51.59 8.64
N VAL A 211 -75.14 -51.44 9.91
CA VAL A 211 -74.42 -51.91 11.10
C VAL A 211 -75.01 -53.22 11.64
N VAL A 212 -74.24 -54.30 11.53
CA VAL A 212 -74.50 -55.59 12.21
C VAL A 212 -73.69 -55.62 13.52
N PRO A 213 -74.27 -55.97 14.68
CA PRO A 213 -73.53 -56.01 15.94
C PRO A 213 -72.60 -57.24 16.02
N GLU A 214 -71.28 -57.02 15.95
CA GLU A 214 -70.28 -57.99 16.43
C GLU A 214 -70.33 -58.08 17.97
N PRO A 215 -70.04 -59.25 18.57
CA PRO A 215 -70.05 -59.42 20.03
C PRO A 215 -68.90 -58.66 20.71
N GLU A 216 -69.16 -58.10 21.89
CA GLU A 216 -68.31 -57.14 22.60
C GLU A 216 -66.87 -57.62 22.91
N ASP A 217 -66.61 -58.92 22.89
CA ASP A 217 -65.27 -59.48 23.14
C ASP A 217 -64.37 -59.50 21.89
N ALA A 218 -64.93 -59.55 20.68
CA ALA A 218 -64.16 -59.44 19.44
C ALA A 218 -63.58 -58.03 19.26
N LEU A 219 -64.32 -57.00 19.71
CA LEU A 219 -63.89 -55.60 19.67
C LEU A 219 -62.67 -55.35 20.57
N LYS A 220 -62.62 -55.98 21.75
CA LYS A 220 -61.50 -55.87 22.70
C LYS A 220 -60.23 -56.55 22.19
N GLN A 221 -60.35 -57.70 21.52
CA GLN A 221 -59.21 -58.39 20.91
C GLN A 221 -58.61 -57.58 19.74
N LYS A 222 -59.46 -57.07 18.82
CA LYS A 222 -59.01 -56.18 17.72
C LYS A 222 -58.30 -54.94 18.24
N ALA A 223 -58.80 -54.32 19.32
CA ALA A 223 -58.17 -53.14 19.93
C ALA A 223 -56.77 -53.45 20.52
N LEU A 224 -56.60 -54.61 21.16
CA LEU A 224 -55.31 -55.03 21.72
C LEU A 224 -54.27 -55.34 20.63
N GLU A 225 -54.70 -55.98 19.53
CA GLU A 225 -53.86 -56.24 18.37
C GLU A 225 -53.45 -54.95 17.65
N GLU A 226 -54.36 -53.97 17.48
CA GLU A 226 -54.02 -52.64 16.97
C GLU A 226 -52.98 -51.93 17.85
N GLU A 227 -53.11 -52.03 19.18
CA GLU A 227 -52.16 -51.39 20.12
C GLU A 227 -50.76 -52.03 20.01
N GLN A 228 -50.67 -53.36 19.90
CA GLN A 228 -49.40 -54.05 19.63
C GLN A 228 -48.80 -53.64 18.28
N GLN A 229 -49.59 -53.60 17.21
CA GLN A 229 -49.12 -53.17 15.88
C GLN A 229 -48.63 -51.72 15.88
N ARG A 230 -49.28 -50.82 16.63
CA ARG A 230 -48.82 -49.42 16.81
C ARG A 230 -47.47 -49.37 17.53
N LEU A 231 -47.30 -50.14 18.60
CA LEU A 231 -46.03 -50.22 19.35
C LEU A 231 -44.88 -50.80 18.51
N GLU A 232 -45.14 -51.80 17.67
CA GLU A 232 -44.14 -52.35 16.74
C GLU A 232 -43.80 -51.37 15.61
N ALA A 233 -44.80 -50.70 15.03
CA ALA A 233 -44.59 -49.66 14.04
C ALA A 233 -43.80 -48.46 14.59
N GLU A 234 -44.01 -48.07 15.85
CA GLU A 234 -43.24 -47.02 16.51
C GLU A 234 -41.78 -47.45 16.76
N LYS A 235 -41.54 -48.69 17.20
CA LYS A 235 -40.19 -49.27 17.33
C LYS A 235 -39.46 -49.31 15.99
N LEU A 236 -40.13 -49.73 14.93
CA LEU A 236 -39.56 -49.77 13.57
C LEU A 236 -39.21 -48.37 13.07
N LYS A 237 -40.09 -47.37 13.28
CA LYS A 237 -39.81 -45.97 12.96
C LYS A 237 -38.59 -45.45 13.72
N LYS A 238 -38.48 -45.69 15.03
CA LYS A 238 -37.31 -45.31 15.85
C LYS A 238 -36.01 -45.96 15.34
N GLN A 239 -36.04 -47.24 14.98
CA GLN A 239 -34.88 -47.91 14.38
C GLN A 239 -34.48 -47.34 13.02
N GLN A 240 -35.45 -47.04 12.14
CA GLN A 240 -35.20 -46.40 10.85
C GLN A 240 -34.62 -44.98 11.03
N GLU A 241 -35.12 -44.21 11.99
CA GLU A 241 -34.62 -42.86 12.25
C GLU A 241 -33.20 -42.88 12.82
N GLU A 242 -32.88 -43.78 13.76
CA GLU A 242 -31.50 -43.99 14.20
C GLU A 242 -30.54 -44.38 13.05
N GLN A 243 -30.98 -45.25 12.14
CA GLN A 243 -30.17 -45.64 10.97
C GLN A 243 -29.93 -44.45 10.04
N ARG A 244 -30.95 -43.60 9.81
CA ARG A 244 -30.80 -42.38 8.99
C ARG A 244 -29.85 -41.38 9.64
N VAL A 245 -29.95 -41.15 10.95
CA VAL A 245 -29.02 -40.29 11.71
C VAL A 245 -27.59 -40.84 11.65
N LYS A 246 -27.38 -42.14 11.83
CA LYS A 246 -26.05 -42.78 11.70
C LYS A 246 -25.47 -42.63 10.30
N ALA A 247 -26.26 -42.89 9.26
CA ALA A 247 -25.83 -42.74 7.86
C ALA A 247 -25.53 -41.27 7.50
N GLU A 248 -26.29 -40.31 8.02
CA GLU A 248 -26.04 -38.89 7.81
C GLU A 248 -24.77 -38.41 8.54
N GLN A 249 -24.53 -38.85 9.77
CA GLN A 249 -23.27 -38.59 10.49
C GLN A 249 -22.06 -39.18 9.76
N GLU A 250 -22.17 -40.39 9.20
CA GLU A 250 -21.10 -41.02 8.43
C GLU A 250 -20.84 -40.26 7.11
N ARG A 251 -21.90 -39.84 6.42
CA ARG A 251 -21.80 -38.97 5.23
C ARG A 251 -21.17 -37.63 5.54
N GLN A 252 -21.51 -37.00 6.67
CA GLN A 252 -20.88 -35.75 7.12
C GLN A 252 -19.39 -35.96 7.43
N LYS A 253 -19.02 -37.00 8.18
CA LYS A 253 -17.61 -37.36 8.45
C LYS A 253 -16.81 -37.60 7.18
N LYS A 254 -17.39 -38.30 6.20
CA LYS A 254 -16.76 -38.52 4.89
C LYS A 254 -16.56 -37.23 4.11
N LEU A 255 -17.59 -36.37 4.06
CA LEU A 255 -17.49 -35.05 3.41
C LEU A 255 -16.46 -34.14 4.09
N GLU A 256 -16.34 -34.19 5.41
CA GLU A 256 -15.34 -33.45 6.18
C GLU A 256 -13.93 -33.99 5.92
N ALA A 257 -13.74 -35.31 5.86
CA ALA A 257 -12.48 -35.94 5.50
C ALA A 257 -12.05 -35.60 4.06
N GLU A 258 -12.98 -35.63 3.10
CA GLU A 258 -12.74 -35.22 1.70
C GLU A 258 -12.39 -33.73 1.61
N ARG A 259 -13.07 -32.86 2.37
CA ARG A 259 -12.71 -31.42 2.47
C ARG A 259 -11.31 -31.21 3.03
N LYS A 260 -10.96 -31.88 4.14
CA LYS A 260 -9.62 -31.82 4.75
C LYS A 260 -8.54 -32.35 3.80
N ALA A 261 -8.81 -33.44 3.07
CA ALA A 261 -7.90 -33.97 2.06
C ALA A 261 -7.70 -33.01 0.88
N ALA A 262 -8.78 -32.39 0.38
CA ALA A 262 -8.71 -31.40 -0.70
C ALA A 262 -8.00 -30.10 -0.26
N GLU A 263 -8.17 -29.70 1.01
CA GLU A 263 -7.45 -28.56 1.60
C GLU A 263 -5.96 -28.86 1.76
N LEU A 264 -5.61 -30.05 2.25
CA LEU A 264 -4.23 -30.53 2.32
C LEU A 264 -3.57 -30.59 0.94
N GLN A 265 -4.27 -31.11 -0.08
CA GLN A 265 -3.77 -31.12 -1.46
C GLN A 265 -3.56 -29.69 -2.01
N LYS A 266 -4.49 -28.76 -1.76
CA LYS A 266 -4.32 -27.33 -2.11
C LYS A 266 -3.12 -26.71 -1.39
N GLN A 267 -2.87 -27.08 -0.14
CA GLN A 267 -1.73 -26.59 0.63
C GLN A 267 -0.40 -27.18 0.13
N GLN A 268 -0.38 -28.47 -0.23
CA GLN A 268 0.77 -29.12 -0.88
C GLN A 268 1.07 -28.51 -2.25
N ALA A 269 0.05 -28.25 -3.08
CA ALA A 269 0.20 -27.61 -4.38
C ALA A 269 0.74 -26.17 -4.28
N LYS A 270 0.39 -25.41 -3.21
CA LYS A 270 0.98 -24.10 -2.91
C LYS A 270 2.44 -24.17 -2.47
N ASN A 271 2.87 -25.29 -1.91
CA ASN A 271 4.23 -25.49 -1.40
C ASN A 271 5.19 -26.13 -2.43
N ALA A 272 4.66 -26.72 -3.51
CA ALA A 272 5.45 -27.25 -4.61
C ALA A 272 6.11 -26.10 -5.39
N LYS A 273 7.43 -26.16 -5.58
CA LYS A 273 8.18 -25.11 -6.29
C LYS A 273 8.01 -25.27 -7.81
N PRO A 274 7.93 -24.15 -8.55
CA PRO A 274 7.87 -24.21 -10.01
C PRO A 274 9.17 -24.77 -10.60
N LYS A 275 9.10 -25.28 -11.84
CA LYS A 275 10.28 -25.74 -12.58
C LYS A 275 11.13 -24.57 -13.07
N CYS A 276 12.46 -24.67 -12.91
CA CYS A 276 13.41 -23.63 -13.29
C CYS A 276 13.31 -23.25 -14.77
N ARG A 277 13.06 -24.24 -15.64
CA ARG A 277 12.84 -24.03 -17.07
C ARG A 277 11.66 -23.08 -17.34
N VAL A 278 10.51 -23.34 -16.70
CA VAL A 278 9.27 -22.56 -16.89
C VAL A 278 9.45 -21.12 -16.41
N MET A 279 10.06 -20.92 -15.24
CA MET A 279 10.34 -19.56 -14.74
C MET A 279 11.28 -18.77 -15.65
N ARG A 280 12.26 -19.45 -16.28
CA ARG A 280 13.19 -18.83 -17.22
C ARG A 280 12.51 -18.46 -18.54
N GLU A 281 11.66 -19.33 -19.07
CA GLU A 281 10.85 -19.07 -20.28
C GLU A 281 9.84 -17.94 -20.05
N GLN A 282 9.29 -17.81 -18.83
CA GLN A 282 8.35 -16.75 -18.45
C GLN A 282 9.02 -15.44 -17.98
N GLY A 283 10.35 -15.41 -17.83
CA GLY A 283 11.07 -14.24 -17.28
C GLY A 283 10.79 -13.94 -15.80
N THR A 284 10.19 -14.87 -15.05
CA THR A 284 9.79 -14.70 -13.64
C THR A 284 10.83 -15.16 -12.63
N LEU A 285 11.95 -15.73 -13.09
CA LEU A 285 13.05 -16.20 -12.24
C LEU A 285 13.68 -15.03 -11.46
N PRO A 286 13.75 -15.09 -10.12
CA PRO A 286 14.17 -13.96 -9.33
C PRO A 286 15.67 -13.67 -9.45
N LYS A 287 16.04 -12.41 -9.26
CA LYS A 287 17.44 -11.94 -9.26
C LYS A 287 17.82 -11.36 -7.90
N MET A 288 19.08 -11.57 -7.51
CA MET A 288 19.68 -10.93 -6.34
C MET A 288 20.65 -9.84 -6.79
N VAL A 289 20.75 -8.73 -6.07
CA VAL A 289 21.83 -7.74 -6.23
C VAL A 289 22.39 -7.37 -4.88
N ILE A 290 23.70 -7.48 -4.71
CA ILE A 290 24.43 -7.03 -3.52
C ILE A 290 25.03 -5.67 -3.84
N ALA A 291 24.60 -4.62 -3.14
CA ALA A 291 25.31 -3.35 -3.09
C ALA A 291 26.22 -3.35 -1.88
N PHE A 292 27.51 -3.26 -2.15
CA PHE A 292 28.58 -3.50 -1.19
C PHE A 292 29.35 -2.20 -0.97
N ASP A 293 29.29 -1.67 0.24
CA ASP A 293 30.07 -0.53 0.69
C ASP A 293 31.56 -0.88 0.78
N GLY A 294 32.32 -0.20 -0.07
CA GLY A 294 33.77 -0.25 -0.12
C GLY A 294 34.36 1.12 0.15
N SER A 295 33.74 1.94 0.99
CA SER A 295 34.29 3.23 1.45
C SER A 295 35.45 3.07 2.45
N GLN A 296 36.11 4.17 2.79
CA GLN A 296 37.25 4.18 3.71
C GLN A 296 36.84 3.88 5.16
N SER A 297 35.64 4.30 5.59
CA SER A 297 35.13 4.03 6.95
C SER A 297 34.89 2.54 7.21
N MET A 298 34.65 1.75 6.16
CA MET A 298 34.63 0.28 6.24
C MET A 298 35.99 -0.35 6.59
N LEU A 299 37.10 0.39 6.65
CA LEU A 299 38.40 -0.09 7.13
C LEU A 299 38.53 -0.10 8.67
N LEU A 300 37.58 0.48 9.40
CA LEU A 300 37.60 0.48 10.87
C LEU A 300 37.58 -0.94 11.44
N ASP A 301 38.35 -1.16 12.50
CA ASP A 301 38.48 -2.42 13.24
C ASP A 301 37.68 -2.39 14.55
N ASP A 302 36.38 -2.21 14.41
CA ASP A 302 35.39 -2.11 15.49
C ASP A 302 34.33 -3.22 15.44
N VAL A 303 34.60 -4.29 14.67
CA VAL A 303 33.71 -5.45 14.51
C VAL A 303 34.39 -6.69 15.11
N PRO A 304 34.03 -7.08 16.35
CA PRO A 304 34.57 -8.27 17.00
C PRO A 304 34.48 -9.53 16.12
N GLY A 305 35.57 -10.27 16.03
CA GLY A 305 35.69 -11.49 15.22
C GLY A 305 36.10 -11.25 13.76
N SER A 306 36.49 -10.04 13.38
CA SER A 306 37.20 -9.76 12.13
C SER A 306 38.30 -8.71 12.34
N SER A 307 38.99 -8.34 11.26
CA SER A 307 40.05 -7.31 11.26
C SER A 307 39.62 -5.97 10.64
N SER A 308 38.34 -5.87 10.27
CA SER A 308 37.63 -4.64 9.87
C SER A 308 36.18 -4.95 9.49
N ARG A 309 35.33 -3.93 9.47
CA ARG A 309 33.96 -3.98 8.88
C ARG A 309 33.99 -4.59 7.47
N LEU A 310 34.92 -4.14 6.63
CA LEU A 310 35.14 -4.62 5.26
C LEU A 310 35.52 -6.11 5.20
N ALA A 311 36.42 -6.57 6.07
CA ALA A 311 36.84 -7.97 6.11
C ALA A 311 35.67 -8.90 6.50
N ALA A 312 34.88 -8.51 7.50
CA ALA A 312 33.69 -9.26 7.93
C ALA A 312 32.64 -9.33 6.81
N ALA A 313 32.33 -8.18 6.19
CA ALA A 313 31.38 -8.08 5.10
C ALA A 313 31.80 -8.91 3.88
N LYS A 314 33.08 -8.85 3.47
CA LYS A 314 33.62 -9.65 2.36
C LYS A 314 33.51 -11.15 2.63
N SER A 315 33.87 -11.59 3.84
CA SER A 315 33.80 -12.99 4.24
C SER A 315 32.36 -13.53 4.14
N SER A 316 31.42 -12.78 4.71
CA SER A 316 29.99 -13.13 4.74
C SER A 316 29.34 -13.09 3.35
N ALA A 317 29.65 -12.09 2.53
CA ALA A 317 29.12 -11.99 1.17
C ALA A 317 29.63 -13.13 0.26
N ARG A 318 30.88 -13.57 0.46
CA ARG A 318 31.43 -14.76 -0.21
C ARG A 318 30.72 -16.04 0.22
N LYS A 319 30.48 -16.24 1.52
CA LYS A 319 29.71 -17.40 2.03
C LYS A 319 28.28 -17.40 1.49
N LEU A 320 27.63 -16.23 1.44
CA LEU A 320 26.29 -16.09 0.87
C LEU A 320 26.25 -16.55 -0.59
N ALA A 321 27.22 -16.13 -1.40
CA ALA A 321 27.32 -16.52 -2.81
C ALA A 321 27.45 -18.04 -3.03
N ASP A 322 27.87 -18.81 -2.02
CA ASP A 322 27.94 -20.28 -2.08
C ASP A 322 26.61 -20.97 -1.68
N HIS A 323 25.69 -20.26 -1.01
CA HIS A 323 24.38 -20.80 -0.57
C HIS A 323 23.18 -20.41 -1.44
N ILE A 324 23.33 -19.43 -2.35
CA ILE A 324 22.25 -19.03 -3.27
C ILE A 324 22.12 -20.04 -4.42
N ASP A 325 20.89 -20.37 -4.80
CA ASP A 325 20.54 -21.28 -5.89
C ASP A 325 21.36 -20.97 -7.16
N LYS A 326 21.91 -22.00 -7.80
CA LYS A 326 22.75 -21.86 -9.02
C LYS A 326 22.00 -21.23 -10.20
N ASN A 327 20.66 -21.30 -10.20
CA ASN A 327 19.82 -20.68 -11.22
C ASN A 327 19.64 -19.18 -11.01
N VAL A 328 19.84 -18.66 -9.80
CA VAL A 328 19.72 -17.22 -9.49
C VAL A 328 21.00 -16.50 -9.88
N GLU A 329 20.86 -15.41 -10.62
CA GLU A 329 21.96 -14.49 -10.92
C GLU A 329 22.17 -13.55 -9.73
N ILE A 330 23.43 -13.35 -9.33
CA ILE A 330 23.81 -12.38 -8.30
C ILE A 330 24.50 -11.20 -8.99
N GLY A 331 23.88 -10.02 -8.94
CA GLY A 331 24.49 -8.76 -9.32
C GLY A 331 25.37 -8.22 -8.20
N LEU A 332 26.43 -7.49 -8.56
CA LEU A 332 27.27 -6.78 -7.60
C LEU A 332 27.37 -5.30 -7.97
N VAL A 333 27.15 -4.43 -6.99
CA VAL A 333 27.38 -2.98 -7.07
C VAL A 333 28.41 -2.62 -6.01
N GLU A 334 29.52 -2.00 -6.41
CA GLU A 334 30.55 -1.48 -5.50
C GLU A 334 30.26 0.00 -5.21
N ILE A 335 29.83 0.28 -3.97
CA ILE A 335 29.63 1.64 -3.46
C ILE A 335 31.01 2.13 -3.01
N ASN A 336 31.75 2.75 -3.92
CA ASN A 336 33.02 3.41 -3.65
C ASN A 336 33.29 4.50 -4.69
N GLY A 337 33.48 5.74 -4.23
CA GLY A 337 33.90 6.91 -5.00
C GLY A 337 32.78 7.65 -5.70
N CYS A 338 32.72 8.97 -5.48
CA CYS A 338 31.68 9.83 -6.03
C CYS A 338 31.88 10.14 -7.53
N PRO A 339 30.83 10.55 -8.25
CA PRO A 339 29.42 10.62 -7.80
C PRO A 339 28.66 9.28 -7.96
N THR A 340 29.23 8.27 -8.63
CA THR A 340 28.52 7.05 -9.03
C THR A 340 29.08 5.77 -8.42
N ALA A 341 28.18 4.87 -8.02
CA ALA A 341 28.52 3.50 -7.64
C ALA A 341 28.83 2.66 -8.90
N LYS A 342 29.68 1.63 -8.75
CA LYS A 342 30.20 0.87 -9.88
C LYS A 342 29.47 -0.47 -9.97
N SER A 343 28.58 -0.63 -10.96
CA SER A 343 28.06 -1.96 -11.28
C SER A 343 29.20 -2.86 -11.79
N ARG A 344 29.29 -4.07 -11.23
CA ARG A 344 30.19 -5.14 -11.66
C ARG A 344 29.47 -6.21 -12.51
N GLY A 345 28.21 -5.95 -12.89
CA GLY A 345 27.37 -6.87 -13.66
C GLY A 345 26.77 -8.01 -12.82
N PHE A 346 26.22 -9.00 -13.53
CA PHE A 346 25.62 -10.21 -12.96
C PHE A 346 26.54 -11.42 -13.08
N TYR A 347 26.48 -12.29 -12.07
CA TYR A 347 27.22 -13.54 -11.99
C TYR A 347 26.25 -14.71 -11.82
N THR A 348 26.25 -15.61 -12.80
CA THR A 348 25.49 -16.88 -12.78
C THR A 348 26.06 -17.87 -11.73
N GLY A 349 25.36 -18.99 -11.50
CA GLY A 349 25.84 -20.07 -10.63
C GLY A 349 27.23 -20.62 -11.00
N ILE A 350 27.61 -20.61 -12.28
CA ILE A 350 28.94 -21.05 -12.74
C ILE A 350 30.01 -19.99 -12.41
N GLN A 351 29.63 -18.71 -12.39
CA GLN A 351 30.54 -17.58 -12.16
C GLN A 351 30.73 -17.22 -10.68
N ARG A 352 30.22 -18.02 -9.73
CA ARG A 352 30.35 -17.72 -8.28
C ARG A 352 31.79 -17.62 -7.80
N SER A 353 32.74 -18.36 -8.41
CA SER A 353 34.17 -18.19 -8.12
C SER A 353 34.66 -16.78 -8.52
N ALA A 354 34.28 -16.30 -9.71
CA ALA A 354 34.62 -14.96 -10.18
C ALA A 354 33.99 -13.86 -9.29
N LEU A 355 32.72 -14.01 -8.89
CA LEU A 355 32.05 -13.12 -7.95
C LEU A 355 32.81 -13.02 -6.62
N LYS A 356 33.21 -14.16 -6.04
CA LYS A 356 34.00 -14.19 -4.78
C LYS A 356 35.37 -13.54 -4.96
N GLY A 357 35.98 -13.66 -6.15
CA GLY A 357 37.18 -12.92 -6.55
C GLY A 357 36.95 -11.41 -6.56
N THR A 358 35.91 -10.92 -7.24
CA THR A 358 35.56 -9.50 -7.31
C THR A 358 35.28 -8.91 -5.92
N ILE A 359 34.48 -9.59 -5.09
CA ILE A 359 34.22 -9.17 -3.69
C ILE A 359 35.52 -9.07 -2.89
N SER A 360 36.42 -10.06 -3.02
CA SER A 360 37.72 -10.03 -2.33
C SER A 360 38.57 -8.83 -2.77
N GLY A 361 38.52 -8.48 -4.07
CA GLY A 361 39.28 -7.39 -4.70
C GLY A 361 38.69 -5.97 -4.59
N ILE A 362 37.59 -5.78 -3.85
CA ILE A 362 37.10 -4.44 -3.48
C ILE A 362 38.17 -3.74 -2.62
N ASN A 363 38.54 -2.51 -2.97
CA ASN A 363 39.58 -1.75 -2.27
C ASN A 363 39.11 -0.30 -2.07
N PRO A 364 38.92 0.17 -0.83
CA PRO A 364 38.48 1.53 -0.54
C PRO A 364 39.32 2.62 -1.18
N MET A 365 40.64 2.50 -1.12
CA MET A 365 41.56 3.53 -1.61
C MET A 365 41.60 3.61 -3.15
N ARG A 366 40.88 2.74 -3.87
CA ARG A 366 40.85 2.74 -5.35
C ARG A 366 40.09 3.95 -5.92
N TYR A 367 39.10 4.49 -5.21
CA TYR A 367 38.21 5.55 -5.72
C TYR A 367 37.87 6.59 -4.63
N GLU A 368 38.86 7.24 -4.02
CA GLU A 368 38.69 8.27 -2.97
C GLU A 368 38.05 7.82 -1.64
N GLY A 369 37.56 6.57 -1.53
CA GLY A 369 37.03 6.02 -0.27
C GLY A 369 35.69 6.62 0.18
N ARG A 370 34.93 7.25 -0.73
CA ARG A 370 33.62 7.87 -0.46
C ARG A 370 32.44 6.94 -0.76
N THR A 371 31.28 7.23 -0.17
CA THR A 371 30.07 6.38 -0.21
C THR A 371 28.97 6.99 -1.10
N PRO A 372 28.89 6.66 -2.41
CA PRO A 372 27.76 7.02 -3.29
C PRO A 372 26.54 6.12 -3.01
N LEU A 373 25.99 6.17 -1.81
CA LEU A 373 24.91 5.31 -1.33
C LEU A 373 23.65 5.46 -2.18
N ILE A 374 23.28 6.69 -2.53
CA ILE A 374 22.08 7.01 -3.31
C ILE A 374 22.19 6.49 -4.75
N ASP A 375 23.32 6.65 -5.42
CA ASP A 375 23.51 6.00 -6.73
C ASP A 375 23.58 4.48 -6.58
N GLY A 376 24.19 3.95 -5.51
CA GLY A 376 24.18 2.51 -5.19
C GLY A 376 22.77 1.91 -5.16
N LEU A 377 21.82 2.56 -4.48
CA LEU A 377 20.40 2.18 -4.48
C LEU A 377 19.77 2.29 -5.88
N GLN A 378 20.11 3.33 -6.64
CA GLN A 378 19.65 3.45 -8.03
C GLN A 378 20.24 2.35 -8.93
N GLN A 379 21.48 1.89 -8.70
CA GLN A 379 22.08 0.78 -9.44
C GLN A 379 21.39 -0.55 -9.12
N ILE A 380 21.03 -0.83 -7.86
CA ILE A 380 20.16 -1.98 -7.52
C ILE A 380 18.88 -1.90 -8.37
N SER A 381 18.18 -0.76 -8.29
CA SER A 381 16.93 -0.52 -9.04
C SER A 381 17.08 -0.68 -10.55
N LYS A 382 18.19 -0.23 -11.15
CA LYS A 382 18.49 -0.38 -12.60
C LYS A 382 18.85 -1.81 -12.99
N MET A 383 19.44 -2.60 -12.10
CA MET A 383 19.87 -3.98 -12.37
C MET A 383 18.74 -5.01 -12.20
N THR A 384 17.72 -4.72 -11.41
CA THR A 384 16.57 -5.60 -11.16
C THR A 384 15.32 -5.16 -11.93
N ASP A 385 14.44 -6.09 -12.28
CA ASP A 385 13.08 -5.76 -12.77
C ASP A 385 12.17 -5.34 -11.60
N GLY A 386 11.88 -6.23 -10.66
CA GLY A 386 11.11 -5.91 -9.44
C GLY A 386 9.64 -5.55 -9.69
N VAL A 387 9.08 -5.93 -10.85
CA VAL A 387 7.69 -5.66 -11.26
C VAL A 387 7.01 -6.96 -11.71
N ASN A 388 7.62 -7.64 -12.67
CA ASN A 388 7.17 -8.90 -13.27
C ASN A 388 7.83 -10.11 -12.60
N ALA A 389 9.08 -9.95 -12.14
CA ALA A 389 9.82 -10.91 -11.32
C ALA A 389 10.10 -10.35 -9.91
N ASP A 390 10.18 -11.24 -8.92
CA ASP A 390 10.65 -10.86 -7.59
C ASP A 390 12.14 -10.54 -7.62
N ALA A 391 12.57 -9.56 -6.84
CA ALA A 391 13.96 -9.15 -6.78
C ALA A 391 14.41 -8.87 -5.34
N VAL A 392 15.64 -9.27 -5.01
CA VAL A 392 16.23 -9.11 -3.67
C VAL A 392 17.51 -8.29 -3.77
N GLY A 393 17.43 -7.04 -3.33
CA GLY A 393 18.59 -6.22 -3.02
C GLY A 393 19.14 -6.55 -1.62
N ILE A 394 20.46 -6.51 -1.47
CA ILE A 394 21.14 -6.51 -0.17
C ILE A 394 22.11 -5.33 -0.17
N LEU A 395 21.79 -4.30 0.60
CA LEU A 395 22.69 -3.19 0.89
C LEU A 395 23.52 -3.55 2.12
N ILE A 396 24.85 -3.51 1.99
CA ILE A 396 25.80 -3.61 3.10
C ILE A 396 26.49 -2.25 3.16
N SER A 397 26.35 -1.51 4.26
CA SER A 397 26.93 -0.15 4.43
C SER A 397 27.05 0.22 5.90
N ASP A 398 27.92 1.19 6.21
CA ASP A 398 27.98 1.85 7.51
C ASP A 398 27.13 3.14 7.59
N GLY A 399 26.41 3.48 6.51
CA GLY A 399 25.06 4.07 6.62
C GLY A 399 24.85 5.48 6.06
N GLU A 400 25.89 6.21 5.66
CA GLU A 400 25.77 7.59 5.18
C GLU A 400 26.13 7.76 3.69
N ASP A 401 25.43 8.66 2.99
CA ASP A 401 25.82 9.12 1.65
C ASP A 401 26.82 10.28 1.77
N THR A 402 28.08 10.06 1.38
CA THR A 402 29.15 11.05 1.56
C THR A 402 29.46 11.83 0.27
N CYS A 403 28.53 11.87 -0.70
CA CYS A 403 28.79 12.45 -2.02
C CYS A 403 28.23 13.88 -2.17
N PRO A 404 29.05 14.89 -2.52
CA PRO A 404 28.59 16.27 -2.61
C PRO A 404 27.44 16.51 -3.60
N ALA A 405 27.40 15.74 -4.69
CA ALA A 405 26.33 15.81 -5.71
C ALA A 405 24.96 15.34 -5.18
N THR A 406 24.93 14.55 -4.10
CA THR A 406 23.75 13.89 -3.55
C THR A 406 23.43 14.32 -2.11
N ALA A 407 24.25 15.18 -1.49
CA ALA A 407 24.09 15.68 -0.12
C ALA A 407 22.72 16.34 0.21
N ASN A 408 22.00 16.83 -0.80
CA ASN A 408 20.65 17.39 -0.64
C ASN A 408 19.51 16.36 -0.78
N LEU A 409 19.81 15.15 -1.27
CA LEU A 409 18.85 14.08 -1.48
C LEU A 409 18.66 13.22 -0.23
N ASP A 410 17.45 12.68 -0.07
CA ASP A 410 17.07 11.82 1.05
C ASP A 410 17.03 10.36 0.58
N VAL A 411 17.88 9.53 1.18
CA VAL A 411 17.99 8.08 0.93
C VAL A 411 16.62 7.38 1.03
N CYS A 412 15.78 7.79 1.98
CA CYS A 412 14.43 7.26 2.18
C CYS A 412 13.46 7.72 1.09
N GLN A 413 13.59 8.94 0.56
CA GLN A 413 12.80 9.38 -0.60
C GLN A 413 13.18 8.61 -1.86
N VAL A 414 14.48 8.35 -2.07
CA VAL A 414 14.96 7.48 -3.16
C VAL A 414 14.39 6.07 -3.02
N ALA A 415 14.40 5.48 -1.81
CA ALA A 415 13.77 4.19 -1.56
C ALA A 415 12.26 4.18 -1.85
N ARG A 416 11.51 5.24 -1.50
CA ARG A 416 10.07 5.36 -1.86
C ARG A 416 9.87 5.43 -3.38
N ALA A 417 10.73 6.16 -4.09
CA ALA A 417 10.67 6.26 -5.56
C ALA A 417 11.08 4.96 -6.27
N ILE A 418 11.94 4.14 -5.65
CA ILE A 418 12.25 2.77 -6.10
C ILE A 418 11.03 1.87 -5.87
N HIS A 419 10.53 1.77 -4.64
CA HIS A 419 9.41 0.86 -4.31
C HIS A 419 8.13 1.16 -5.12
N ARG A 420 7.81 2.43 -5.38
CA ARG A 420 6.68 2.81 -6.26
C ARG A 420 6.81 2.31 -7.70
N ARG A 421 8.03 2.23 -8.23
CA ARG A 421 8.31 1.73 -9.58
C ARG A 421 8.48 0.22 -9.63
N GLN A 422 8.95 -0.37 -8.52
CA GLN A 422 9.38 -1.76 -8.40
C GLN A 422 8.85 -2.36 -7.09
N PRO A 423 7.53 -2.62 -6.99
CA PRO A 423 6.90 -3.04 -5.74
C PRO A 423 7.32 -4.43 -5.26
N ARG A 424 7.92 -5.26 -6.14
CA ARG A 424 8.44 -6.61 -5.82
C ARG A 424 9.95 -6.64 -5.60
N LEU A 425 10.62 -5.49 -5.65
CA LEU A 425 12.01 -5.35 -5.20
C LEU A 425 12.04 -5.12 -3.69
N LYS A 426 12.45 -6.14 -2.93
CA LYS A 426 12.80 -6.02 -1.51
C LYS A 426 14.28 -5.67 -1.39
N ILE A 427 14.65 -4.72 -0.53
CA ILE A 427 16.06 -4.41 -0.24
C ILE A 427 16.33 -4.67 1.24
N HIS A 428 17.15 -5.64 1.57
CA HIS A 428 17.64 -5.84 2.95
C HIS A 428 18.80 -4.90 3.23
N THR A 429 18.95 -4.42 4.46
CA THR A 429 20.03 -3.52 4.87
C THR A 429 20.83 -4.11 6.02
N ILE A 430 22.13 -4.32 5.80
CA ILE A 430 23.12 -4.71 6.80
C ILE A 430 23.88 -3.43 7.17
N LEU A 431 23.61 -2.93 8.37
CA LEU A 431 24.06 -1.63 8.88
C LEU A 431 25.18 -1.86 9.90
N ILE A 432 26.42 -1.57 9.53
CA ILE A 432 27.61 -1.93 10.32
C ILE A 432 28.15 -0.70 11.04
N GLY A 433 28.24 -0.75 12.37
CA GLY A 433 28.62 0.39 13.22
C GLY A 433 27.41 1.06 13.89
N GLU A 434 27.67 1.85 14.92
CA GLU A 434 26.63 2.38 15.82
C GLU A 434 25.75 3.48 15.17
N ASP A 435 26.33 4.32 14.31
CA ASP A 435 25.64 5.48 13.70
C ASP A 435 24.84 5.17 12.43
N ALA A 436 24.87 3.92 11.93
CA ALA A 436 24.42 3.50 10.59
C ALA A 436 22.89 3.59 10.32
N SER A 437 22.14 4.31 11.17
CA SER A 437 20.69 4.37 11.24
C SER A 437 19.98 4.94 9.99
N GLN A 438 20.64 5.81 9.21
CA GLN A 438 19.99 6.57 8.12
C GLN A 438 19.48 5.67 6.99
N ALA A 439 20.21 4.60 6.65
CA ALA A 439 19.81 3.66 5.61
C ALA A 439 18.71 2.66 6.06
N ALA A 440 18.38 2.57 7.35
CA ALA A 440 17.40 1.61 7.88
C ALA A 440 15.98 1.77 7.28
N CYS A 441 15.64 2.96 6.80
CA CYS A 441 14.37 3.20 6.12
C CYS A 441 14.24 2.43 4.80
N VAL A 442 15.34 2.16 4.09
CA VAL A 442 15.33 1.53 2.76
C VAL A 442 14.67 0.16 2.83
N ALA A 443 15.04 -0.66 3.80
CA ALA A 443 14.42 -1.96 4.02
C ALA A 443 12.95 -1.86 4.42
N ARG A 444 12.62 -0.97 5.38
CA ARG A 444 11.23 -0.78 5.83
C ARG A 444 10.30 -0.34 4.70
N ILE A 445 10.79 0.49 3.78
CA ILE A 445 10.03 1.02 2.64
C ILE A 445 9.86 -0.02 1.52
N THR A 446 10.87 -0.87 1.29
CA THR A 446 10.86 -1.87 0.21
C THR A 446 10.31 -3.24 0.65
N GLY A 447 9.94 -3.42 1.92
CA GLY A 447 9.52 -4.72 2.46
C GLY A 447 10.67 -5.69 2.73
N GLY A 448 11.91 -5.19 2.80
CA GLY A 448 13.08 -5.93 3.25
C GLY A 448 13.23 -5.95 4.79
N LYS A 449 14.39 -6.42 5.27
CA LYS A 449 14.72 -6.47 6.70
C LYS A 449 15.93 -5.59 7.02
N VAL A 450 15.90 -4.94 8.19
CA VAL A 450 17.03 -4.21 8.76
C VAL A 450 17.79 -5.13 9.70
N PHE A 451 19.11 -5.16 9.57
CA PHE A 451 20.03 -5.83 10.48
C PHE A 451 21.08 -4.83 10.94
N SER A 452 21.31 -4.74 12.25
CA SER A 452 22.32 -3.87 12.88
C SER A 452 23.32 -4.72 13.68
N PRO A 453 24.13 -5.56 13.01
CA PRO A 453 24.98 -6.54 13.66
C PRO A 453 26.13 -5.91 14.47
N GLN A 454 26.40 -6.51 15.63
CA GLN A 454 27.42 -6.05 16.59
C GLN A 454 28.76 -6.80 16.48
N ASN A 455 28.85 -7.81 15.62
CA ASN A 455 30.05 -8.64 15.44
C ASN A 455 30.03 -9.37 14.08
N ALA A 456 31.15 -9.99 13.72
CA ALA A 456 31.31 -10.69 12.44
C ALA A 456 30.35 -11.88 12.25
N HIS A 457 29.93 -12.54 13.33
CA HIS A 457 28.96 -13.64 13.27
C HIS A 457 27.54 -13.13 12.95
N GLU A 458 27.12 -12.02 13.55
CA GLU A 458 25.84 -11.38 13.25
C GLU A 458 25.80 -10.78 11.83
N ILE A 459 26.92 -10.27 11.31
CA ILE A 459 27.03 -9.87 9.89
C ILE A 459 26.73 -11.08 9.00
N ASP A 460 27.36 -12.24 9.27
CA ASP A 460 27.12 -13.46 8.50
C ASP A 460 25.65 -13.89 8.61
N ALA A 461 25.09 -13.97 9.82
CA ALA A 461 23.69 -14.30 10.04
C ALA A 461 22.71 -13.37 9.30
N GLY A 462 22.98 -12.05 9.32
CA GLY A 462 22.19 -11.04 8.60
C GLY A 462 22.21 -11.24 7.09
N LEU A 463 23.39 -11.50 6.50
CA LEU A 463 23.51 -11.82 5.07
C LEU A 463 22.85 -13.15 4.71
N GLN A 464 23.10 -14.22 5.47
CA GLN A 464 22.47 -15.54 5.24
C GLN A 464 20.94 -15.48 5.35
N SER A 465 20.40 -14.64 6.25
CA SER A 465 18.97 -14.39 6.41
C SER A 465 18.39 -13.55 5.26
N SER A 466 19.15 -12.55 4.77
CA SER A 466 18.75 -11.69 3.65
C SER A 466 18.63 -12.47 2.33
N GLY A 467 19.52 -13.43 2.09
CA GLY A 467 19.44 -14.31 0.91
C GLY A 467 18.64 -15.60 1.10
N SER A 468 17.95 -15.79 2.24
CA SER A 468 17.25 -17.05 2.55
C SER A 468 16.17 -17.43 1.53
N GLU A 469 15.43 -16.44 1.01
CA GLU A 469 14.42 -16.62 -0.03
C GLU A 469 15.01 -17.14 -1.36
N MET A 470 16.33 -17.00 -1.57
CA MET A 470 17.04 -17.31 -2.81
C MET A 470 17.91 -18.58 -2.73
N LYS A 471 17.85 -19.35 -1.64
CA LYS A 471 18.65 -20.59 -1.49
C LYS A 471 18.17 -21.77 -2.33
N LYS A 472 16.86 -21.82 -2.63
CA LYS A 472 16.27 -22.77 -3.59
C LYS A 472 14.98 -22.16 -4.14
N VAL A 473 15.01 -21.64 -5.37
CA VAL A 473 13.89 -20.88 -5.95
C VAL A 473 12.99 -21.75 -6.84
N CYS A 474 13.54 -22.82 -7.40
CA CYS A 474 12.85 -23.72 -8.31
C CYS A 474 13.36 -25.17 -8.16
N ASP A 475 12.61 -26.12 -8.72
CA ASP A 475 13.07 -27.49 -8.97
C ASP A 475 13.49 -27.63 -10.45
N GLU A 476 14.37 -28.58 -10.80
CA GLU A 476 14.96 -28.67 -12.16
C GLU A 476 13.96 -29.08 -13.28
#